data_AF-A0A1Q5XGN3-F1
#
_entry.id   AF-A0A1Q5XGN3-F1
#
_cell.length_a   1.000
_cell.length_b   1.000
_cell.length_c   1.000
_cell.angle_alpha   90.00
_cell.angle_beta   90.00
_cell.angle_gamma   90.00
#
_symmetry.space_group_name_H-M   'P 1'
#
loop_
_entity.id
_entity.type
_entity.pdbx_description
1 polymer ?
#
loop_
_entity_poly.entity_id
_entity_poly.type
_entity_poly.pdbx_seq_one_letter_code
_entity_poly.pdbx_strand_id
1 'polypeptide(L)'
;MRMRLPIEVQIMALCLVVSCIATSCDSGEPSSKVSEELPHKLTSEQAGALILANKNLSAFSEMASHLIDITPSDIWEQTGHQLFKNIESTSSWDTFAVSDGSAVQIGMGFGGFGVTSAVPYDVNKDGTVDIVYAYSFGSGLHRSVIAWLDLQNSTEHIISSKPAQTDFRQYDLILKTEDKQIGVYRIKDMGTSKTSLDVLRTYPSKTDIENMTLVKEGELVWENGEFFNIPVD
;
A
#
# COMPACT_ATOMS: atom_id res chain seq x y z
N MET A 1 -4.14 64.17 -28.17
CA MET A 1 -3.33 65.08 -29.01
C MET A 1 -1.89 65.02 -28.53
N ARG A 2 -0.98 64.51 -29.38
CA ARG A 2 0.51 64.53 -29.32
C ARG A 2 1.17 63.90 -28.07
N MET A 3 1.73 62.69 -28.09
CA MET A 3 2.87 62.16 -28.87
C MET A 3 4.19 62.88 -28.57
N ARG A 4 5.13 62.21 -27.87
CA ARG A 4 6.50 61.86 -28.32
C ARG A 4 7.41 61.33 -27.19
N LEU A 5 7.91 60.11 -27.37
CA LEU A 5 9.20 59.59 -26.90
C LEU A 5 10.37 60.32 -27.62
N PRO A 6 11.62 60.24 -27.12
CA PRO A 6 12.59 59.35 -27.79
C PRO A 6 13.76 58.74 -26.95
N ILE A 7 14.26 57.57 -27.42
CA ILE A 7 15.70 57.18 -27.66
C ILE A 7 16.59 56.91 -26.41
N GLU A 8 17.43 55.89 -26.24
CA GLU A 8 18.01 54.69 -26.94
C GLU A 8 18.71 53.85 -25.82
N VAL A 9 18.95 52.53 -25.88
CA VAL A 9 20.03 51.76 -26.57
C VAL A 9 19.69 50.26 -26.36
N GLN A 10 19.27 49.50 -27.39
CA GLN A 10 20.02 48.46 -28.17
C GLN A 10 20.90 47.50 -27.32
N ILE A 11 20.90 46.17 -27.49
CA ILE A 11 21.30 45.40 -28.69
C ILE A 11 20.67 43.98 -28.67
N MET A 12 20.04 43.60 -29.79
CA MET A 12 19.74 42.22 -30.21
C MET A 12 21.02 41.51 -30.70
N ALA A 13 21.14 40.21 -30.45
CA ALA A 13 21.98 39.33 -31.26
C ALA A 13 21.10 38.31 -31.99
N LEU A 14 21.09 38.49 -33.31
CA LEU A 14 20.52 37.69 -34.38
C LEU A 14 21.66 36.86 -34.99
N CYS A 15 21.53 35.54 -35.11
CA CYS A 15 22.30 34.72 -36.07
C CYS A 15 21.48 33.44 -36.35
N LEU A 16 20.62 33.42 -37.38
CA LEU A 16 20.87 33.01 -38.77
C LEU A 16 21.04 31.49 -38.95
N VAL A 17 20.03 30.94 -39.62
CA VAL A 17 19.83 29.56 -40.08
C VAL A 17 20.92 29.13 -41.07
N VAL A 18 21.44 27.92 -40.89
CA VAL A 18 21.98 27.11 -42.00
C VAL A 18 21.33 25.74 -41.94
N SER A 19 20.41 25.52 -42.87
CA SER A 19 19.83 24.22 -43.21
C SER A 19 20.79 23.51 -44.15
N CYS A 20 21.40 22.42 -43.70
CA CYS A 20 22.01 21.42 -44.58
C CYS A 20 21.17 20.14 -44.50
N ILE A 21 20.37 19.91 -45.55
CA ILE A 21 19.75 18.61 -45.80
C ILE A 21 20.80 17.79 -46.54
N ALA A 22 21.30 16.73 -45.90
CA ALA A 22 21.94 15.62 -46.58
C ALA A 22 21.51 14.33 -45.87
N THR A 23 20.70 13.56 -46.57
CA THR A 23 20.28 12.19 -46.27
C THR A 23 21.48 11.26 -46.14
N SER A 24 21.59 10.54 -45.03
CA SER A 24 22.23 9.23 -44.97
C SER A 24 21.36 8.31 -44.12
N CYS A 25 21.00 7.17 -44.69
CA CYS A 25 20.28 6.09 -44.04
C CYS A 25 21.11 5.49 -42.89
N ASP A 26 20.38 4.77 -42.03
CA ASP A 26 20.81 3.61 -41.25
C ASP A 26 21.23 3.86 -39.80
N SER A 27 20.27 3.77 -38.89
CA SER A 27 20.13 2.65 -37.95
C SER A 27 19.17 3.05 -36.83
N GLY A 28 18.20 2.19 -36.54
CA GLY A 28 17.20 2.44 -35.51
C GLY A 28 17.85 2.50 -34.12
N GLU A 29 17.64 3.60 -33.41
CA GLU A 29 17.78 3.61 -31.96
C GLU A 29 16.54 2.94 -31.35
N PRO A 30 16.68 1.82 -30.62
CA PRO A 30 15.62 1.39 -29.76
C PRO A 30 15.53 2.40 -28.62
N SER A 31 14.36 3.05 -28.51
CA SER A 31 13.92 3.78 -27.33
C SER A 31 14.31 3.00 -26.09
N SER A 32 15.36 3.44 -25.42
CA SER A 32 15.78 2.95 -24.12
C SER A 32 14.60 3.15 -23.18
N LYS A 33 13.91 2.06 -22.85
CA LYS A 33 13.07 2.01 -21.67
C LYS A 33 14.04 2.24 -20.52
N VAL A 34 14.00 3.44 -19.94
CA VAL A 34 14.55 3.68 -18.61
C VAL A 34 13.79 2.71 -17.72
N SER A 35 14.46 1.61 -17.35
CA SER A 35 13.99 0.75 -16.27
C SER A 35 14.12 1.63 -15.03
N GLU A 36 13.01 2.15 -14.53
CA GLU A 36 12.99 2.75 -13.20
C GLU A 36 13.42 1.63 -12.24
N GLU A 37 14.66 1.71 -11.74
CA GLU A 37 15.09 0.80 -10.68
C GLU A 37 14.17 1.04 -9.48
N LEU A 38 13.64 -0.07 -8.93
CA LEU A 38 12.87 0.01 -7.69
C LEU A 38 13.71 0.75 -6.63
N PRO A 39 13.10 1.63 -5.83
CA PRO A 39 13.81 2.34 -4.76
C PRO A 39 14.50 1.33 -3.83
N HIS A 40 15.56 1.73 -3.15
CA HIS A 40 16.22 0.84 -2.20
C HIS A 40 15.29 0.57 -0.99
N LYS A 41 15.16 -0.70 -0.59
CA LYS A 41 14.39 -1.07 0.62
C LYS A 41 14.95 -0.41 1.87
N LEU A 42 14.12 0.30 2.61
CA LEU A 42 14.45 0.90 3.89
C LEU A 42 14.68 -0.17 4.97
N THR A 43 15.55 0.13 5.93
CA THR A 43 15.64 -0.61 7.20
C THR A 43 14.52 -0.17 8.15
N SER A 44 14.28 -0.95 9.21
CA SER A 44 13.31 -0.59 10.27
C SER A 44 13.61 0.77 10.91
N GLU A 45 14.89 1.12 11.09
CA GLU A 45 15.30 2.41 11.64
C GLU A 45 14.98 3.57 10.69
N GLN A 46 15.24 3.39 9.39
CA GLN A 46 14.93 4.38 8.36
C GLN A 46 13.41 4.60 8.24
N ALA A 47 12.63 3.52 8.20
CA ALA A 47 11.17 3.58 8.19
C ALA A 47 10.62 4.25 9.45
N GLY A 48 11.15 3.90 10.64
CA GLY A 48 10.77 4.52 11.90
C GLY A 48 11.01 6.02 11.92
N ALA A 49 12.15 6.49 11.39
CA ALA A 49 12.45 7.91 11.26
C ALA A 49 11.42 8.65 10.38
N LEU A 50 11.01 8.05 9.25
CA LEU A 50 9.98 8.62 8.37
C LEU A 50 8.60 8.68 9.04
N ILE A 51 8.20 7.61 9.74
CA ILE A 51 6.92 7.56 10.46
C ILE A 51 6.83 8.67 11.52
N LEU A 52 7.90 8.90 12.27
CA LEU A 52 7.97 9.94 13.29
C LEU A 52 7.89 11.35 12.68
N ALA A 53 8.61 11.57 11.57
CA ALA A 53 8.59 12.84 10.86
C ALA A 53 7.18 13.18 10.32
N ASN A 54 6.48 12.21 9.73
CA ASN A 54 5.17 12.44 9.11
C ASN A 54 4.04 12.66 10.11
N LYS A 55 4.09 12.02 11.28
CA LYS A 55 3.03 12.18 12.29
C LYS A 55 3.18 13.43 13.15
N ASN A 56 4.24 14.22 12.95
CA ASN A 56 4.58 15.37 13.81
C ASN A 56 4.63 14.99 15.30
N LEU A 57 4.99 13.73 15.58
CA LEU A 57 5.04 13.17 16.92
C LEU A 57 6.42 13.46 17.51
N SER A 58 6.49 14.38 18.47
CA SER A 58 7.71 14.68 19.23
C SER A 58 7.99 13.67 20.35
N ALA A 59 7.31 12.53 20.36
CA ALA A 59 7.50 11.44 21.30
C ALA A 59 7.48 10.12 20.54
N PHE A 60 8.26 9.14 21.01
CA PHE A 60 8.50 7.80 20.48
C PHE A 60 9.75 7.58 19.63
N SER A 61 10.95 7.87 20.17
CA SER A 61 12.17 7.24 19.65
C SER A 61 12.19 5.71 19.83
N GLU A 62 11.36 5.15 20.72
CA GLU A 62 11.28 3.71 20.99
C GLU A 62 10.48 2.93 19.92
N MET A 63 9.67 3.59 19.10
CA MET A 63 8.88 2.87 18.08
C MET A 63 9.76 2.27 16.98
N ALA A 64 10.82 2.96 16.58
CA ALA A 64 11.71 2.49 15.53
C ALA A 64 12.41 1.16 15.87
N SER A 65 12.72 0.90 17.15
CA SER A 65 13.36 -0.35 17.60
C SER A 65 12.42 -1.57 17.60
N HIS A 66 11.13 -1.36 17.33
CA HIS A 66 10.11 -2.41 17.37
C HIS A 66 9.37 -2.57 16.05
N LEU A 67 9.91 -2.03 14.95
CA LEU A 67 9.37 -2.25 13.61
C LEU A 67 10.03 -3.46 12.95
N ILE A 68 9.23 -4.30 12.30
CA ILE A 68 9.69 -5.33 11.37
C ILE A 68 9.13 -5.09 9.98
N ASP A 69 9.92 -5.39 8.95
CA ASP A 69 9.45 -5.43 7.57
C ASP A 69 8.60 -6.70 7.37
N ILE A 70 7.32 -6.51 7.05
CA ILE A 70 6.35 -7.57 6.77
C ILE A 70 5.94 -7.59 5.29
N THR A 71 6.68 -6.90 4.42
CA THR A 71 6.31 -6.67 3.01
C THR A 71 6.29 -7.97 2.21
N PRO A 72 5.12 -8.40 1.70
CA PRO A 72 5.05 -9.45 0.68
C PRO A 72 5.86 -9.06 -0.57
N SER A 73 6.50 -10.04 -1.23
CA SER A 73 7.35 -9.74 -2.40
C SER A 73 6.58 -9.08 -3.55
N ASP A 74 5.34 -9.51 -3.77
CA ASP A 74 4.46 -8.99 -4.80
C ASP A 74 3.98 -7.55 -4.52
N ILE A 75 3.75 -7.19 -3.25
CA ILE A 75 3.53 -5.80 -2.84
C ILE A 75 4.74 -4.95 -3.22
N TRP A 76 5.94 -5.37 -2.82
CA TRP A 76 7.16 -4.61 -3.11
C TRP A 76 7.38 -4.44 -4.62
N GLU A 77 7.28 -5.54 -5.38
CA GLU A 77 7.53 -5.56 -6.82
C GLU A 77 6.54 -4.72 -7.63
N GLN A 78 5.27 -4.64 -7.19
CA GLN A 78 4.22 -3.95 -7.94
C GLN A 78 3.94 -2.53 -7.47
N THR A 79 4.21 -2.22 -6.20
CA THR A 79 3.87 -0.92 -5.61
C THR A 79 5.10 -0.10 -5.20
N GLY A 80 6.27 -0.71 -5.05
CA GLY A 80 7.46 -0.06 -4.50
C GLY A 80 7.33 0.37 -3.02
N HIS A 81 6.27 -0.05 -2.32
CA HIS A 81 6.04 0.25 -0.91
C HIS A 81 6.48 -0.92 -0.02
N GLN A 82 7.02 -0.58 1.15
CA GLN A 82 7.25 -1.53 2.24
C GLN A 82 6.18 -1.39 3.30
N LEU A 83 5.81 -2.52 3.88
CA LEU A 83 4.91 -2.60 5.03
C LEU A 83 5.74 -2.86 6.28
N PHE A 84 5.69 -1.93 7.23
CA PHE A 84 6.34 -2.08 8.54
C PHE A 84 5.29 -2.25 9.63
N LYS A 85 5.51 -3.24 10.50
CA LYS A 85 4.60 -3.54 11.61
C LYS A 85 5.29 -3.30 12.93
N ASN A 86 4.60 -2.60 13.83
CA ASN A 86 5.02 -2.49 15.21
C ASN A 86 4.77 -3.82 15.94
N ILE A 87 5.81 -4.36 16.57
CA ILE A 87 5.75 -5.60 17.34
C ILE A 87 5.97 -5.41 18.84
N GLU A 88 5.97 -4.17 19.32
CA GLU A 88 6.05 -3.89 20.75
C GLU A 88 4.78 -4.37 21.46
N SER A 89 4.93 -5.38 22.33
CA SER A 89 3.78 -6.04 22.99
C SER A 89 2.95 -5.13 23.90
N THR A 90 3.51 -4.00 24.33
CA THR A 90 2.86 -2.95 25.14
C THR A 90 2.15 -1.89 24.30
N SER A 91 2.28 -1.94 22.98
CA SER A 91 1.74 -0.96 22.03
C SER A 91 0.68 -1.58 21.11
N SER A 92 0.12 -0.78 20.20
CA SER A 92 -0.73 -1.26 19.11
C SER A 92 0.11 -1.93 18.03
N TRP A 93 -0.37 -3.06 17.49
CA TRP A 93 0.23 -3.80 16.37
C TRP A 93 0.03 -3.08 15.02
N ASP A 94 0.13 -1.74 15.03
CA ASP A 94 -0.12 -0.88 13.89
C ASP A 94 0.83 -1.20 12.75
N THR A 95 0.31 -1.05 11.52
CA THR A 95 1.08 -1.24 10.30
C THR A 95 1.23 0.10 9.57
N PHE A 96 2.33 0.25 8.84
CA PHE A 96 2.67 1.45 8.10
C PHE A 96 3.07 1.06 6.69
N ALA A 97 2.44 1.66 5.68
CA ALA A 97 2.92 1.64 4.31
C ALA A 97 3.95 2.76 4.15
N VAL A 98 5.15 2.43 3.70
CA VAL A 98 6.29 3.33 3.62
C VAL A 98 6.88 3.29 2.22
N SER A 99 7.13 4.45 1.65
CA SER A 99 7.88 4.66 0.40
C SER A 99 8.90 5.77 0.60
N ASP A 100 9.78 5.98 -0.39
CA ASP A 100 10.82 7.01 -0.26
C ASP A 100 10.18 8.39 -0.01
N GLY A 101 10.42 8.94 1.18
CA GLY A 101 9.91 10.24 1.64
C GLY A 101 8.52 10.24 2.27
N SER A 102 7.77 9.12 2.33
CA SER A 102 6.41 9.11 2.90
C SER A 102 6.09 7.85 3.72
N ALA A 103 5.18 8.00 4.68
CA ALA A 103 4.69 6.91 5.52
C ALA A 103 3.24 7.18 5.91
N VAL A 104 2.38 6.19 5.68
CA VAL A 104 0.95 6.23 6.00
C VAL A 104 0.64 5.07 6.94
N GLN A 105 -0.06 5.34 8.05
CA GLN A 105 -0.57 4.27 8.90
C GLN A 105 -1.73 3.58 8.19
N ILE A 106 -1.70 2.25 8.16
CA ILE A 106 -2.77 1.40 7.68
C ILE A 106 -3.14 0.35 8.74
N GLY A 107 -4.38 -0.09 8.75
CA GLY A 107 -4.84 -1.22 9.55
C GLY A 107 -4.46 -1.14 11.04
N MET A 108 -5.15 -0.27 11.77
CA MET A 108 -4.99 -0.09 13.23
C MET A 108 -4.99 -1.45 13.95
N GLY A 109 -4.01 -1.68 14.83
CA GLY A 109 -3.82 -2.95 15.55
C GLY A 109 -4.17 -2.90 17.03
N PHE A 110 -4.78 -1.83 17.52
CA PHE A 110 -5.12 -1.67 18.95
C PHE A 110 -6.08 -2.77 19.42
N GLY A 111 -5.59 -3.65 20.31
CA GLY A 111 -6.38 -4.76 20.87
C GLY A 111 -6.64 -5.92 19.91
N GLY A 112 -6.12 -5.87 18.68
CA GLY A 112 -6.18 -6.96 17.69
C GLY A 112 -4.80 -7.31 17.17
N PHE A 113 -4.71 -7.70 15.90
CA PHE A 113 -3.45 -8.06 15.27
C PHE A 113 -2.95 -7.04 14.25
N GLY A 114 -3.65 -5.93 13.99
CA GLY A 114 -3.30 -5.03 12.89
C GLY A 114 -3.45 -5.74 11.55
N VAL A 115 -2.65 -5.38 10.55
CA VAL A 115 -2.70 -6.03 9.23
C VAL A 115 -2.35 -7.51 9.34
N THR A 116 -3.24 -8.37 8.84
CA THR A 116 -3.11 -9.84 8.84
C THR A 116 -2.77 -10.40 7.46
N SER A 117 -3.12 -9.68 6.39
CA SER A 117 -2.76 -10.02 5.01
C SER A 117 -2.90 -8.80 4.10
N ALA A 118 -2.11 -8.74 3.04
CA ALA A 118 -2.16 -7.71 2.01
C ALA A 118 -1.89 -8.32 0.63
N VAL A 119 -2.52 -7.78 -0.41
CA VAL A 119 -2.35 -8.15 -1.81
C VAL A 119 -2.30 -6.90 -2.69
N PRO A 120 -1.45 -6.87 -3.73
CA PRO A 120 -1.40 -5.78 -4.69
C PRO A 120 -2.58 -5.87 -5.67
N TYR A 121 -3.27 -4.76 -5.93
CA TYR A 121 -4.41 -4.73 -6.86
C TYR A 121 -4.71 -3.31 -7.37
N ASP A 122 -4.93 -3.14 -8.68
CA ASP A 122 -5.46 -1.89 -9.26
C ASP A 122 -6.97 -1.83 -9.04
N VAL A 123 -7.39 -1.21 -7.93
CA VAL A 123 -8.77 -1.26 -7.43
C VAL A 123 -9.71 -0.41 -8.29
N ASN A 124 -9.32 0.84 -8.51
CA ASN A 124 -10.14 1.84 -9.20
C ASN A 124 -9.91 1.86 -10.72
N LYS A 125 -9.00 1.00 -11.24
CA LYS A 125 -8.64 0.86 -12.66
C LYS A 125 -8.01 2.13 -13.24
N ASP A 126 -7.31 2.90 -12.41
CA ASP A 126 -6.56 4.08 -12.85
C ASP A 126 -5.15 3.74 -13.35
N GLY A 127 -4.75 2.46 -13.25
CA GLY A 127 -3.45 1.95 -13.66
C GLY A 127 -2.40 1.93 -12.56
N THR A 128 -2.71 2.49 -11.38
CA THR A 128 -1.89 2.39 -10.16
C THR A 128 -2.24 1.10 -9.45
N VAL A 129 -1.24 0.28 -9.12
CA VAL A 129 -1.47 -0.90 -8.30
C VAL A 129 -1.49 -0.47 -6.84
N ASP A 130 -2.65 -0.62 -6.18
CA ASP A 130 -2.87 -0.27 -4.79
C ASP A 130 -2.56 -1.43 -3.82
N ILE A 131 -2.68 -1.17 -2.53
CA ILE A 131 -2.52 -2.19 -1.48
C ILE A 131 -3.89 -2.49 -0.88
N VAL A 132 -4.42 -3.68 -1.16
CA VAL A 132 -5.66 -4.18 -0.54
C VAL A 132 -5.28 -5.09 0.62
N TYR A 133 -5.85 -4.87 1.79
CA TYR A 133 -5.43 -5.57 2.99
C TYR A 133 -6.58 -5.85 3.96
N ALA A 134 -6.41 -6.89 4.76
CA ALA A 134 -7.27 -7.17 5.90
C ALA A 134 -6.51 -6.88 7.20
N TYR A 135 -7.23 -6.38 8.19
CA TYR A 135 -6.67 -6.08 9.51
C TYR A 135 -7.67 -6.33 10.63
N SER A 136 -7.17 -6.49 11.86
CA SER A 136 -8.00 -6.66 13.05
C SER A 136 -7.62 -5.80 14.24
N PHE A 137 -8.64 -5.41 15.01
CA PHE A 137 -8.55 -4.55 16.19
C PHE A 137 -9.65 -4.87 17.21
N GLY A 138 -9.55 -4.26 18.39
CA GLY A 138 -10.61 -4.25 19.40
C GLY A 138 -10.20 -4.90 20.72
N SER A 139 -9.98 -4.08 21.75
CA SER A 139 -9.68 -4.53 23.12
C SER A 139 -10.93 -5.08 23.81
N GLY A 140 -11.22 -6.36 23.56
CA GLY A 140 -12.32 -7.13 24.17
C GLY A 140 -13.38 -7.58 23.17
N LEU A 141 -13.66 -6.77 22.15
CA LEU A 141 -14.56 -7.11 21.05
C LEU A 141 -13.78 -7.08 19.74
N HIS A 142 -13.22 -8.23 19.37
CA HIS A 142 -12.40 -8.39 18.18
C HIS A 142 -13.21 -8.09 16.92
N ARG A 143 -12.59 -7.33 16.00
CA ARG A 143 -13.18 -6.92 14.73
C ARG A 143 -12.17 -7.06 13.62
N SER A 144 -12.62 -7.57 12.48
CA SER A 144 -11.83 -7.57 11.24
C SER A 144 -12.47 -6.75 10.14
N VAL A 145 -11.63 -5.98 9.47
CA VAL A 145 -11.98 -5.05 8.40
C VAL A 145 -11.12 -5.35 7.18
N ILE A 146 -11.67 -5.11 6.01
CA ILE A 146 -10.97 -5.12 4.73
C ILE A 146 -10.92 -3.67 4.25
N ALA A 147 -9.75 -3.22 3.81
CA ALA A 147 -9.55 -1.88 3.30
C ALA A 147 -8.56 -1.92 2.14
N TRP A 148 -8.45 -0.81 1.43
CA TRP A 148 -7.38 -0.59 0.48
C TRP A 148 -6.80 0.81 0.65
N LEU A 149 -5.50 0.94 0.41
CA LEU A 149 -4.81 2.22 0.37
C LEU A 149 -4.64 2.59 -1.09
N ASP A 150 -5.36 3.63 -1.52
CA ASP A 150 -5.17 4.28 -2.81
C ASP A 150 -3.79 4.95 -2.81
N LEU A 151 -2.87 4.44 -3.62
CA LEU A 151 -1.50 4.94 -3.63
C LEU A 151 -1.34 6.20 -4.48
N GLN A 152 -2.30 6.50 -5.37
CA GLN A 152 -2.27 7.72 -6.16
C GLN A 152 -2.55 8.95 -5.29
N ASN A 153 -3.48 8.83 -4.33
CA ASN A 153 -3.87 9.95 -3.46
C ASN A 153 -3.50 9.75 -1.98
N SER A 154 -2.92 8.61 -1.62
CA SER A 154 -2.55 8.23 -0.25
C SER A 154 -3.75 8.20 0.72
N THR A 155 -4.91 7.72 0.26
CA THR A 155 -6.13 7.64 1.08
C THR A 155 -6.58 6.20 1.31
N GLU A 156 -7.04 5.94 2.52
CA GLU A 156 -7.57 4.63 2.91
C GLU A 156 -9.08 4.57 2.66
N HIS A 157 -9.52 3.45 2.08
CA HIS A 157 -10.91 3.17 1.80
C HIS A 157 -11.33 1.83 2.44
N ILE A 158 -12.32 1.88 3.33
CA ILE A 158 -12.89 0.68 3.93
C ILE A 158 -13.82 -0.02 2.93
N ILE A 159 -13.63 -1.32 2.75
CA ILE A 159 -14.43 -2.16 1.86
C ILE A 159 -15.65 -2.68 2.61
N SER A 160 -16.84 -2.31 2.13
CA SER A 160 -18.12 -2.75 2.69
C SER A 160 -18.56 -4.09 2.11
N SER A 161 -19.34 -4.86 2.87
CA SER A 161 -19.99 -6.08 2.35
C SER A 161 -21.31 -5.77 1.66
N LYS A 162 -21.66 -6.58 0.65
CA LYS A 162 -22.95 -6.52 -0.05
C LYS A 162 -23.57 -7.93 -0.13
N PRO A 163 -24.74 -8.18 0.50
CA PRO A 163 -25.52 -7.23 1.30
C PRO A 163 -24.77 -6.77 2.55
N ALA A 164 -25.15 -5.58 3.05
CA ALA A 164 -24.58 -5.06 4.28
C ALA A 164 -24.82 -6.05 5.43
N GLN A 165 -23.74 -6.41 6.13
CA GLN A 165 -23.81 -7.29 7.29
C GLN A 165 -24.39 -6.53 8.48
N THR A 166 -25.20 -7.21 9.29
CA THR A 166 -25.76 -6.65 10.53
C THR A 166 -24.79 -6.73 11.71
N ASP A 167 -23.83 -7.64 11.64
CA ASP A 167 -22.82 -7.89 12.66
C ASP A 167 -21.42 -7.63 12.11
N PHE A 168 -20.47 -7.35 13.01
CA PHE A 168 -19.05 -7.28 12.67
C PHE A 168 -18.40 -8.66 12.75
N ARG A 169 -17.39 -8.89 11.90
CA ARG A 169 -16.58 -10.11 11.91
C ARG A 169 -15.81 -10.20 13.23
N GLN A 170 -15.99 -11.29 13.97
CA GLN A 170 -15.28 -11.57 15.23
C GLN A 170 -14.16 -12.61 15.04
N TYR A 171 -13.59 -12.65 13.85
CA TYR A 171 -12.56 -13.58 13.42
C TYR A 171 -11.64 -12.90 12.41
N ASP A 172 -10.38 -13.33 12.38
CA ASP A 172 -9.38 -12.79 11.47
C ASP A 172 -9.57 -13.28 10.02
N LEU A 173 -9.06 -12.47 9.09
CA LEU A 173 -9.15 -12.69 7.66
C LEU A 173 -7.78 -12.84 7.01
N ILE A 174 -7.74 -13.63 5.94
CA ILE A 174 -6.65 -13.71 4.97
C ILE A 174 -7.21 -13.37 3.58
N LEU A 175 -6.51 -12.49 2.85
CA LEU A 175 -6.78 -12.18 1.46
C LEU A 175 -5.87 -13.00 0.55
N LYS A 176 -6.41 -13.46 -0.58
CA LYS A 176 -5.65 -14.20 -1.59
C LYS A 176 -6.04 -13.74 -2.98
N THR A 177 -5.05 -13.52 -3.85
CA THR A 177 -5.31 -13.29 -5.28
C THR A 177 -5.59 -14.62 -5.98
N GLU A 178 -6.76 -14.74 -6.61
CA GLU A 178 -7.27 -15.93 -7.29
C GLU A 178 -7.91 -15.51 -8.61
N ASP A 179 -7.42 -16.03 -9.75
CA ASP A 179 -7.98 -15.72 -11.08
C ASP A 179 -8.20 -14.23 -11.36
N LYS A 180 -7.25 -13.37 -10.92
CA LYS A 180 -7.30 -11.89 -11.01
C LYS A 180 -8.39 -11.22 -10.16
N GLN A 181 -8.96 -11.94 -9.21
CA GLN A 181 -9.85 -11.43 -8.18
C GLN A 181 -9.21 -11.64 -6.80
N ILE A 182 -9.76 -10.99 -5.77
CA ILE A 182 -9.30 -11.18 -4.40
C ILE A 182 -10.35 -12.00 -3.65
N GLY A 183 -9.98 -13.21 -3.25
CA GLY A 183 -10.77 -14.04 -2.34
C GLY A 183 -10.57 -13.59 -0.90
N VAL A 184 -11.66 -13.58 -0.13
CA VAL A 184 -11.69 -13.26 1.30
C VAL A 184 -11.90 -14.55 2.08
N TYR A 185 -10.98 -14.87 2.98
CA TYR A 185 -10.99 -16.10 3.75
C TYR A 185 -11.00 -15.82 5.25
N ARG A 186 -11.94 -16.42 5.98
CA ARG A 186 -11.85 -16.46 7.44
C ARG A 186 -10.89 -17.55 7.89
N ILE A 187 -10.15 -17.29 8.95
CA ILE A 187 -9.33 -18.31 9.60
C ILE A 187 -10.20 -19.10 10.59
N LYS A 188 -10.32 -20.41 10.39
CA LYS A 188 -11.08 -21.31 11.26
C LYS A 188 -10.23 -21.74 12.47
N ASP A 189 -10.87 -21.94 13.61
CA ASP A 189 -10.30 -22.61 14.80
C ASP A 189 -9.08 -21.90 15.46
N MET A 190 -8.81 -20.62 15.13
CA MET A 190 -7.70 -19.81 15.68
C MET A 190 -7.63 -19.76 17.21
N GLY A 191 -8.77 -19.90 17.91
CA GLY A 191 -8.84 -19.85 19.37
C GLY A 191 -8.29 -21.07 20.10
N THR A 192 -7.84 -22.12 19.38
CA THR A 192 -7.47 -23.40 20.01
C THR A 192 -5.97 -23.65 20.13
N SER A 193 -5.11 -22.84 19.48
CA SER A 193 -3.66 -23.01 19.51
C SER A 193 -2.92 -21.68 19.66
N LYS A 194 -2.08 -21.56 20.71
CA LYS A 194 -1.26 -20.35 20.98
C LYS A 194 -0.32 -20.01 19.82
N THR A 195 0.21 -21.03 19.16
CA THR A 195 1.09 -20.91 17.99
C THR A 195 0.41 -20.18 16.84
N SER A 196 -0.91 -20.34 16.67
CA SER A 196 -1.66 -19.70 15.58
C SER A 196 -1.84 -18.19 15.79
N LEU A 197 -1.91 -17.72 17.04
CA LEU A 197 -2.11 -16.29 17.36
C LEU A 197 -0.81 -15.49 17.26
N ASP A 198 0.33 -16.09 17.59
CA ASP A 198 1.63 -15.40 17.52
C ASP A 198 2.03 -15.08 16.07
N VAL A 199 1.64 -15.93 15.12
CA VAL A 199 1.88 -15.70 13.68
C VAL A 199 1.22 -14.41 13.19
N LEU A 200 -0.01 -14.12 13.61
CA LEU A 200 -0.69 -12.89 13.18
C LEU A 200 -0.06 -11.62 13.76
N ARG A 201 0.64 -11.71 14.89
CA ARG A 201 1.38 -10.57 15.47
C ARG A 201 2.56 -10.15 14.60
N THR A 202 3.22 -11.11 13.94
CA THR A 202 4.41 -10.87 13.10
C THR A 202 4.16 -10.97 11.60
N TYR A 203 2.89 -11.05 11.19
CA TYR A 203 2.42 -11.29 9.81
C TYR A 203 2.67 -12.74 9.33
N PRO A 204 1.64 -13.46 8.83
CA PRO A 204 1.77 -14.84 8.43
C PRO A 204 2.62 -15.00 7.16
N SER A 205 3.56 -15.95 7.18
CA SER A 205 4.29 -16.36 5.98
C SER A 205 3.39 -17.21 5.07
N LYS A 206 3.83 -17.44 3.82
CA LYS A 206 3.14 -18.34 2.90
C LYS A 206 2.93 -19.75 3.49
N THR A 207 3.96 -20.29 4.14
CA THR A 207 3.89 -21.59 4.82
C THR A 207 2.89 -21.57 5.98
N ASP A 208 2.79 -20.47 6.72
CA ASP A 208 1.80 -20.36 7.79
C ASP A 208 0.39 -20.39 7.21
N ILE A 209 0.14 -19.61 6.14
CA ILE A 209 -1.15 -19.56 5.43
C ILE A 209 -1.53 -20.95 4.88
N GLU A 210 -0.59 -21.69 4.32
CA GLU A 210 -0.82 -23.06 3.82
C GLU A 210 -1.22 -24.05 4.93
N ASN A 211 -0.79 -23.81 6.16
CA ASN A 211 -1.15 -24.61 7.34
C ASN A 211 -2.41 -24.12 8.05
N MET A 212 -2.96 -22.95 7.67
CA MET A 212 -4.20 -22.44 8.22
C MET A 212 -5.41 -23.18 7.63
N THR A 213 -6.41 -23.44 8.47
CA THR A 213 -7.72 -23.87 7.96
C THR A 213 -8.50 -22.63 7.53
N LEU A 214 -8.51 -22.36 6.23
CA LEU A 214 -9.20 -21.21 5.65
C LEU A 214 -10.57 -21.62 5.10
N VAL A 215 -11.58 -20.78 5.35
CA VAL A 215 -12.92 -20.92 4.76
C VAL A 215 -13.19 -19.67 3.94
N LYS A 216 -13.41 -19.83 2.63
CA LYS A 216 -13.79 -18.71 1.76
C LYS A 216 -15.12 -18.16 2.24
N GLU A 217 -15.18 -16.86 2.47
CA GLU A 217 -16.39 -16.18 2.92
C GLU A 217 -16.87 -15.12 1.94
N GLY A 218 -16.02 -14.69 1.01
CA GLY A 218 -16.43 -13.78 -0.05
C GLY A 218 -15.34 -13.54 -1.08
N GLU A 219 -15.67 -12.64 -2.00
CA GLU A 219 -14.80 -12.17 -3.08
C GLU A 219 -14.94 -10.67 -3.22
N LEU A 220 -13.83 -9.99 -3.48
CA LEU A 220 -13.85 -8.54 -3.68
C LEU A 220 -14.18 -8.23 -5.15
N VAL A 221 -15.22 -7.42 -5.35
CA VAL A 221 -15.77 -7.08 -6.66
C VAL A 221 -15.97 -5.58 -6.78
N TRP A 222 -15.51 -5.01 -7.89
CA TRP A 222 -15.75 -3.61 -8.23
C TRP A 222 -17.11 -3.44 -8.91
N GLU A 223 -18.05 -2.74 -8.26
CA GLU A 223 -19.39 -2.48 -8.79
C GLU A 223 -19.77 -1.01 -8.55
N ASN A 224 -20.35 -0.36 -9.56
CA ASN A 224 -20.91 1.00 -9.43
C ASN A 224 -19.94 2.06 -8.86
N GLY A 225 -18.64 1.90 -9.10
CA GLY A 225 -17.61 2.84 -8.64
C GLY A 225 -17.12 2.61 -7.21
N GLU A 226 -17.50 1.51 -6.58
CA GLU A 226 -17.05 1.12 -5.25
C GLU A 226 -16.55 -0.33 -5.25
N PHE A 227 -15.65 -0.64 -4.32
CA PHE A 227 -15.13 -1.99 -4.12
C PHE A 227 -15.88 -2.65 -2.97
N PHE A 228 -16.51 -3.80 -3.23
CA PHE A 228 -17.34 -4.52 -2.26
C PHE A 228 -16.81 -5.91 -1.99
N ASN A 229 -17.01 -6.40 -0.77
CA ASN A 229 -16.93 -7.83 -0.48
C ASN A 229 -18.30 -8.50 -0.71
N ILE A 230 -18.37 -9.41 -1.69
CA ILE A 230 -19.56 -10.21 -1.99
C ILE A 230 -19.41 -11.57 -1.31
N PRO A 231 -20.25 -11.92 -0.33
CA PRO A 231 -20.17 -13.21 0.32
C PRO A 231 -20.39 -14.38 -0.65
N VAL A 232 -19.67 -15.48 -0.43
CA VAL A 232 -20.01 -16.75 -1.09
C VAL A 232 -21.13 -17.45 -0.33
N ASP A 233 -22.12 -17.95 -1.06
CA ASP A 233 -23.27 -18.71 -0.54
C ASP A 233 -22.87 -20.09 0.04
#